data_AF-A0A6B2H511-F1
#
_entry.id   AF-A0A6B2H511-F1
#
_cell.length_a   1.000
_cell.length_b   1.000
_cell.length_c   1.000
_cell.angle_alpha   90.00
_cell.angle_beta   90.00
_cell.angle_gamma   90.00
#
_symmetry.space_group_name_H-M   'P 1'
#
loop_
_entity.id
_entity.type
_entity.pdbx_description
1 polymer ?
#
loop_
_entity_poly.entity_id
_entity_poly.type
_entity_poly.pdbx_seq_one_letter_code
_entity_poly.pdbx_strand_id
1 'polypeptide(L)'
;MALTQMKANKRIIFFAVVYILITLGLYGNMKEDQSMTIAYVLLYFPAFWIMGGLLLGFLLKFKKISIKTPIDFAAFILSTPLPVIAFLVIRSFSPAAQSPSYTREYNRDGHRHREVMYQYTDGQKERIEYYKSRDSVSESNPFPAEDVWLKDSVWTYYNTDASIKKQVNYK
;
A
#
# COMPACT_ATOMS: atom_id res chain seq x y z
N MET A 1 47.05 1.57 -10.94
CA MET A 1 45.98 0.64 -10.50
C MET A 1 44.92 0.62 -11.58
N ALA A 2 44.90 -0.41 -12.43
CA ALA A 2 43.93 -0.48 -13.52
C ALA A 2 42.55 -0.78 -12.93
N LEU A 3 41.60 0.15 -13.07
CA LEU A 3 40.18 -0.12 -12.85
C LEU A 3 39.73 -1.08 -13.96
N THR A 4 39.84 -2.38 -13.70
CA THR A 4 39.19 -3.41 -14.50
C THR A 4 37.71 -3.05 -14.56
N GLN A 5 37.23 -2.63 -15.72
CA GLN A 5 35.82 -2.35 -15.92
C GLN A 5 35.02 -3.60 -15.58
N MET A 6 34.37 -3.57 -14.41
CA MET A 6 33.47 -4.62 -13.96
C MET A 6 32.25 -4.62 -14.86
N LYS A 7 32.31 -5.43 -15.91
CA LYS A 7 31.24 -5.53 -16.90
C LYS A 7 30.06 -6.27 -16.28
N ALA A 8 29.02 -5.53 -15.94
CA ALA A 8 27.79 -6.08 -15.39
C ALA A 8 27.10 -7.03 -16.39
N ASN A 9 26.43 -8.04 -15.87
CA ASN A 9 25.75 -9.04 -16.65
C ASN A 9 24.43 -8.47 -17.19
N LYS A 10 24.41 -8.11 -18.48
CA LYS A 10 23.23 -7.52 -19.13
C LYS A 10 21.96 -8.37 -19.00
N ARG A 11 22.08 -9.70 -18.86
CA ARG A 11 20.92 -10.60 -18.77
C ARG A 11 20.20 -10.47 -17.43
N ILE A 12 20.94 -10.38 -16.32
CA ILE A 12 20.30 -10.21 -15.00
C ILE A 12 19.71 -8.82 -14.84
N ILE A 13 20.36 -7.80 -15.41
CA ILE A 13 19.82 -6.43 -15.45
C ILE A 13 18.51 -6.41 -16.24
N PHE A 14 18.51 -7.00 -17.44
CA PHE A 14 17.30 -7.08 -18.26
C PHE A 14 16.17 -7.83 -17.53
N PHE A 15 16.48 -8.97 -16.91
CA PHE A 15 15.52 -9.71 -16.10
C PHE A 15 14.95 -8.85 -14.96
N ALA A 16 15.81 -8.15 -14.21
CA ALA A 16 15.39 -7.27 -13.12
C ALA A 16 14.45 -6.16 -13.58
N VAL A 17 14.76 -5.52 -14.72
CA VAL A 17 13.90 -4.48 -15.30
C VAL A 17 12.53 -5.03 -15.66
N VAL A 18 12.47 -6.17 -16.37
CA VAL A 18 11.19 -6.81 -16.73
C VAL A 18 10.41 -7.21 -15.48
N TYR A 19 11.08 -7.79 -14.49
CA TYR A 19 10.48 -8.20 -13.23
C TYR A 19 9.85 -7.01 -12.48
N ILE A 20 10.54 -5.88 -12.41
CA ILE A 20 10.03 -4.64 -11.81
C ILE A 20 8.83 -4.10 -12.59
N LEU A 21 8.89 -4.06 -13.92
CA LEU A 21 7.79 -3.56 -14.74
C LEU A 21 6.50 -4.37 -14.54
N ILE A 22 6.60 -5.70 -14.50
CA ILE A 22 5.45 -6.58 -14.22
C ILE A 22 4.94 -6.33 -12.80
N THR A 23 5.84 -6.22 -11.82
CA THR A 23 5.48 -5.94 -10.43
C THR A 23 4.72 -4.62 -10.29
N LEU A 24 5.17 -3.56 -10.96
CA LEU A 24 4.50 -2.26 -10.96
C LEU A 24 3.13 -2.33 -11.65
N GLY A 25 3.02 -3.07 -12.75
CA GLY A 25 1.73 -3.32 -13.42
C GLY A 25 0.72 -4.03 -12.52
N LEU A 26 1.14 -5.11 -11.84
CA LEU A 26 0.30 -5.83 -10.87
C LEU A 26 -0.14 -4.91 -9.72
N TYR A 27 0.77 -4.07 -9.21
CA TYR A 27 0.46 -3.11 -8.15
C TYR A 27 -0.48 -1.99 -8.60
N GLY A 28 -0.36 -1.51 -9.84
CA GLY A 28 -1.25 -0.53 -10.45
C GLY A 28 -2.68 -1.05 -10.53
N ASN A 29 -2.87 -2.24 -11.10
CA ASN A 29 -4.17 -2.88 -11.22
C ASN A 29 -4.84 -3.09 -9.85
N MET A 30 -4.07 -3.52 -8.84
CA MET A 30 -4.56 -3.68 -7.47
C MET A 30 -5.11 -2.36 -6.88
N LYS A 31 -4.59 -1.20 -7.29
CA LYS A 31 -5.11 0.10 -6.83
C LYS A 31 -6.36 0.54 -7.57
N GLU A 32 -6.43 0.29 -8.87
CA GLU A 32 -7.58 0.66 -9.71
C GLU A 32 -8.83 -0.10 -9.31
N ASP A 33 -8.70 -1.38 -8.98
CA ASP A 33 -9.81 -2.22 -8.54
C ASP A 33 -10.38 -1.84 -7.16
N GLN A 34 -9.77 -0.87 -6.44
CA GLN A 34 -10.07 -0.39 -5.08
C GLN A 34 -10.31 -1.46 -3.99
N SER A 35 -10.16 -2.73 -4.36
CA SER A 35 -10.14 -3.88 -3.50
C SER A 35 -8.68 -4.32 -3.50
N MET A 36 -8.05 -4.34 -2.33
CA MET A 36 -6.97 -5.31 -2.11
C MET A 36 -7.61 -6.68 -2.15
N THR A 37 -8.06 -7.11 -3.33
CA THR A 37 -8.72 -8.38 -3.52
C THR A 37 -7.71 -9.40 -3.02
N ILE A 38 -8.14 -10.23 -2.08
CA ILE A 38 -7.33 -11.32 -1.50
C ILE A 38 -6.61 -12.10 -2.61
N ALA A 39 -7.21 -12.18 -3.81
CA ALA A 39 -6.61 -12.72 -5.03
C ALA A 39 -5.27 -12.08 -5.44
N TYR A 40 -5.07 -10.76 -5.38
CA TYR A 40 -3.77 -10.16 -5.70
C TYR A 40 -2.69 -10.59 -4.72
N VAL A 41 -3.00 -10.55 -3.43
CA VAL A 41 -2.04 -10.86 -2.36
C VAL A 41 -1.76 -12.37 -2.26
N LEU A 42 -2.77 -13.23 -2.43
CA LEU A 42 -2.64 -14.68 -2.22
C LEU A 42 -2.45 -15.49 -3.50
N LEU A 43 -2.83 -14.96 -4.67
CA LEU A 43 -2.79 -15.69 -5.95
C LEU A 43 -1.81 -15.05 -6.93
N TYR A 44 -2.04 -13.79 -7.34
CA TYR A 44 -1.28 -13.19 -8.44
C TYR A 44 0.18 -12.91 -8.08
N PHE A 45 0.46 -12.23 -6.96
CA PHE A 45 1.85 -11.97 -6.54
C PHE A 45 2.62 -13.27 -6.24
N PRO A 46 2.10 -14.22 -5.45
CA PRO A 46 2.78 -15.49 -5.21
C PRO A 46 3.02 -16.30 -6.48
N ALA A 47 2.04 -16.40 -7.39
CA ALA A 47 2.22 -17.11 -8.65
C ALA A 47 3.33 -16.48 -9.50
N PHE A 48 3.34 -15.15 -9.63
CA PHE A 48 4.40 -14.43 -10.33
C PHE A 48 5.78 -14.66 -9.70
N TRP A 49 5.88 -14.59 -8.37
CA TRP A 49 7.14 -14.82 -7.65
C TRP A 49 7.66 -16.25 -7.80
N ILE A 50 6.78 -17.25 -7.76
CA ILE A 50 7.16 -18.65 -7.99
C ILE A 50 7.68 -18.82 -9.42
N MET A 51 6.97 -18.32 -10.43
CA MET A 51 7.39 -18.40 -11.83
C MET A 51 8.72 -17.66 -12.06
N GLY A 52 8.85 -16.43 -11.54
CA GLY A 52 10.07 -15.63 -11.64
C GLY A 52 11.25 -16.30 -10.95
N GLY A 53 11.04 -16.85 -9.75
CA GLY A 53 12.05 -17.58 -8.99
C GLY A 53 12.51 -18.86 -9.68
N LEU A 54 11.59 -19.64 -10.25
CA LEU A 54 11.91 -20.84 -11.03
C LEU A 54 12.74 -20.49 -12.28
N LEU A 55 12.34 -19.44 -13.00
CA LEU A 55 13.06 -19.00 -14.19
C LEU A 55 14.47 -18.47 -13.85
N LEU A 56 14.59 -17.67 -12.79
CA LEU A 56 15.88 -17.15 -12.32
C LEU A 56 16.79 -18.29 -11.83
N GLY A 57 16.25 -19.24 -11.07
CA GLY A 57 16.95 -20.44 -10.61
C GLY A 57 17.44 -21.30 -11.77
N PHE A 58 16.63 -21.47 -12.81
CA PHE A 58 17.03 -22.14 -14.05
C PHE A 58 18.19 -21.42 -14.73
N LEU A 59 18.11 -20.09 -14.90
CA LEU A 59 19.17 -19.30 -15.54
C LEU A 59 20.50 -19.35 -14.77
N LEU A 60 20.44 -19.42 -13.44
CA LEU A 60 21.61 -19.58 -12.58
C LEU A 60 22.19 -21.01 -12.67
N LYS A 61 21.36 -22.05 -12.60
CA LYS A 61 21.78 -23.46 -12.68
C LYS A 61 22.53 -23.76 -13.97
N PHE A 62 22.05 -23.22 -15.10
CA PHE A 62 22.70 -23.38 -16.41
C PHE A 62 23.81 -22.37 -16.68
N LYS A 63 24.28 -21.63 -15.66
CA LYS A 63 25.32 -20.60 -15.77
C LYS A 63 25.07 -19.56 -16.88
N LYS A 64 23.81 -19.36 -17.28
CA LYS A 64 23.42 -18.31 -18.25
C LYS A 64 23.54 -16.92 -17.63
N ILE A 65 23.43 -16.86 -16.30
CA ILE A 65 23.67 -15.70 -15.46
C ILE A 65 24.75 -16.05 -14.43
N SER A 66 25.61 -15.07 -14.11
CA SER A 66 26.60 -15.18 -13.03
C SER A 66 26.59 -13.89 -12.22
N ILE A 67 26.55 -14.02 -10.90
CA ILE A 67 26.59 -12.89 -9.97
C ILE A 67 28.06 -12.68 -9.59
N LYS A 68 28.74 -11.71 -10.21
CA LYS A 68 30.17 -11.46 -9.98
C LYS A 68 30.43 -10.05 -9.47
N THR A 69 29.55 -9.11 -9.79
CA THR A 69 29.68 -7.70 -9.44
C THR A 69 28.60 -7.29 -8.44
N PRO A 70 28.80 -6.21 -7.66
CA PRO A 70 27.76 -5.63 -6.81
C PRO A 70 26.51 -5.23 -7.60
N ILE A 71 26.67 -4.80 -8.86
CA ILE A 71 25.54 -4.48 -9.75
C ILE A 71 24.74 -5.73 -10.09
N ASP A 72 25.41 -6.85 -10.37
CA ASP A 72 24.72 -8.13 -10.60
C ASP A 72 23.97 -8.57 -9.33
N PHE A 73 24.56 -8.36 -8.16
CA PHE A 73 23.93 -8.70 -6.89
C PHE A 73 22.70 -7.82 -6.61
N ALA A 74 22.79 -6.51 -6.88
CA ALA A 74 21.65 -5.60 -6.79
C ALA A 74 20.52 -6.00 -7.77
N ALA A 75 20.86 -6.30 -9.03
CA ALA A 75 19.91 -6.78 -10.02
C ALA A 75 19.28 -8.12 -9.61
N PHE A 76 20.05 -9.02 -8.99
CA PHE A 76 19.54 -10.26 -8.43
C PHE A 76 18.48 -9.98 -7.35
N ILE A 77 18.79 -9.14 -6.35
CA ILE A 77 17.83 -8.78 -5.28
C ILE A 77 16.57 -8.15 -5.88
N LEU A 78 16.72 -7.25 -6.84
CA LEU A 78 15.62 -6.60 -7.54
C LEU A 78 14.73 -7.57 -8.34
N SER A 79 15.23 -8.77 -8.61
CA SER A 79 14.54 -9.85 -9.31
C SER A 79 13.84 -10.84 -8.37
N THR A 80 13.69 -10.48 -7.09
CA THR A 80 13.05 -11.31 -6.05
C THR A 80 11.85 -10.58 -5.43
N PRO A 81 11.08 -11.23 -4.54
CA PRO A 81 10.02 -10.56 -3.78
C PRO A 81 10.54 -9.50 -2.79
N LEU A 82 11.84 -9.52 -2.46
CA LEU A 82 12.41 -8.70 -1.38
C LEU A 82 12.15 -7.19 -1.52
N PRO A 83 12.31 -6.55 -2.70
CA PRO A 83 12.03 -5.12 -2.83
C PRO A 83 10.57 -4.78 -2.58
N VAL A 84 9.65 -5.66 -3.01
CA VAL A 84 8.20 -5.48 -2.79
C VAL A 84 7.88 -5.60 -1.31
N ILE A 85 8.41 -6.63 -0.64
CA ILE A 85 8.22 -6.83 0.80
C ILE A 85 8.79 -5.64 1.57
N ALA A 86 10.02 -5.21 1.25
CA ALA A 86 10.64 -4.04 1.88
C ALA A 86 9.79 -2.78 1.67
N PHE A 87 9.28 -2.55 0.46
CA PHE A 87 8.38 -1.43 0.17
C PHE A 87 7.09 -1.49 0.99
N LEU A 88 6.46 -2.67 1.08
CA LEU A 88 5.22 -2.84 1.86
C LEU A 88 5.46 -2.61 3.36
N VAL A 89 6.57 -3.11 3.91
CA VAL A 89 6.97 -2.88 5.30
C VAL A 89 7.21 -1.39 5.56
N ILE A 90 8.01 -0.72 4.72
CA ILE A 90 8.24 0.73 4.84
C ILE A 90 6.92 1.50 4.76
N ARG A 91 6.03 1.13 3.84
CA ARG A 91 4.72 1.75 3.67
C ARG A 91 3.83 1.54 4.89
N SER A 92 3.88 0.38 5.55
CA SER A 92 3.07 0.13 6.76
C SER A 92 3.40 1.07 7.92
N PHE A 93 4.61 1.64 7.96
CA PHE A 93 4.98 2.67 8.92
C PHE A 93 4.53 4.08 8.52
N SER A 94 3.93 4.26 7.34
CA SER A 94 3.39 5.54 6.91
C SER A 94 2.03 5.80 7.58
N PRO A 95 1.78 7.01 8.14
CA PRO A 95 0.47 7.38 8.66
C PRO A 95 -0.67 7.26 7.63
N ALA A 96 -0.34 7.34 6.33
CA ALA A 96 -1.29 7.18 5.24
C ALA A 96 -1.69 5.71 4.95
N ALA A 97 -1.06 4.74 5.59
CA ALA A 97 -1.36 3.32 5.45
C ALA A 97 -2.22 2.76 6.59
N GLN A 98 -2.50 3.56 7.63
CA GLN A 98 -3.37 3.15 8.72
C GLN A 98 -4.79 2.98 8.20
N SER A 99 -5.30 1.76 8.30
CA SER A 99 -6.71 1.50 8.08
C SER A 99 -7.49 1.96 9.32
N PRO A 100 -8.70 2.51 9.16
CA PRO A 100 -9.57 2.79 10.29
C PRO A 100 -9.78 1.53 11.13
N SER A 101 -9.71 1.66 12.45
CA SER A 101 -10.13 0.60 13.36
C SER A 101 -11.65 0.52 13.47
N TYR A 102 -12.33 1.63 13.18
CA TYR A 102 -13.78 1.73 13.24
C TYR A 102 -14.29 2.80 12.27
N THR A 103 -15.40 2.50 11.61
CA THR A 103 -16.16 3.47 10.82
C THR A 103 -17.64 3.30 11.12
N ARG A 104 -18.31 4.39 11.47
CA ARG A 104 -19.76 4.44 11.71
C ARG A 104 -20.38 5.44 10.79
N GLU A 105 -21.44 5.04 10.10
CA GLU A 105 -22.24 5.93 9.28
C GLU A 105 -23.68 5.97 9.78
N TYR A 106 -24.27 7.16 9.77
CA TYR A 106 -25.66 7.35 10.21
C TYR A 106 -26.28 8.58 9.57
N ASN A 107 -27.61 8.59 9.47
CA ASN A 107 -28.36 9.70 8.89
C ASN A 107 -28.90 10.59 10.01
N ARG A 108 -28.66 11.90 9.93
CA ARG A 108 -29.12 12.88 10.90
C ARG A 108 -29.21 14.26 10.27
N ASP A 109 -30.25 15.02 10.62
CA ASP A 109 -30.45 16.41 10.19
C ASP A 109 -30.43 16.55 8.65
N GLY A 110 -31.02 15.57 7.95
CA GLY A 110 -31.09 15.56 6.49
C GLY A 110 -29.76 15.28 5.78
N HIS A 111 -28.72 14.80 6.47
CA HIS A 111 -27.44 14.41 5.87
C HIS A 111 -26.93 13.07 6.42
N ARG A 112 -26.00 12.44 5.71
CA ARG A 112 -25.22 11.32 6.23
C ARG A 112 -24.04 11.87 7.02
N HIS A 113 -23.69 11.19 8.11
CA HIS A 113 -22.55 11.49 8.96
C HIS A 113 -21.67 10.26 9.00
N ARG A 114 -20.36 10.46 9.01
CA ARG A 114 -19.36 9.40 9.12
C ARG A 114 -18.39 9.74 10.23
N GLU A 115 -18.25 8.84 11.19
CA GLU A 115 -17.22 8.87 12.23
C GLU A 115 -16.19 7.81 11.90
N VAL A 116 -14.92 8.20 11.85
CA VAL A 116 -13.79 7.32 11.55
C VAL A 116 -12.81 7.38 12.70
N MET A 117 -12.53 6.23 13.31
CA MET A 117 -11.52 6.13 14.37
C MET A 117 -10.32 5.32 13.87
N TYR A 118 -9.15 5.81 14.23
CA TYR A 118 -7.86 5.16 14.02
C TYR A 118 -7.29 4.81 15.39
N GLN A 119 -6.56 3.69 15.45
CA GLN A 119 -5.91 3.21 16.66
C GLN A 119 -4.44 2.92 16.39
N TYR A 120 -3.63 3.13 17.42
CA TYR A 120 -2.27 2.61 17.48
C TYR A 120 -2.28 1.07 17.54
N THR A 121 -1.12 0.47 17.32
CA THR A 121 -0.94 -0.99 17.35
C THR A 121 -1.26 -1.63 18.70
N ASP A 122 -1.23 -0.85 19.79
CA ASP A 122 -1.59 -1.29 21.14
C ASP A 122 -3.11 -1.14 21.44
N GLY A 123 -3.90 -0.72 20.44
CA GLY A 123 -5.35 -0.53 20.54
C GLY A 123 -5.77 0.82 21.11
N GLN A 124 -4.83 1.68 21.53
CA GLN A 124 -5.16 3.03 21.98
C GLN A 124 -5.66 3.91 20.83
N LYS A 125 -6.57 4.84 21.12
CA LYS A 125 -7.09 5.77 20.11
C LYS A 125 -5.97 6.68 19.63
N GLU A 126 -5.81 6.76 18.31
CA GLU A 126 -4.84 7.66 17.67
C GLU A 126 -5.53 8.92 17.15
N ARG A 127 -6.69 8.76 16.50
CA ARG A 127 -7.41 9.87 15.89
C ARG A 127 -8.88 9.54 15.71
N ILE A 128 -9.73 10.55 15.88
CA ILE A 128 -11.15 10.50 15.52
C ILE A 128 -11.43 11.63 14.52
N GLU A 129 -12.00 11.26 13.38
CA GLU A 129 -12.40 12.15 12.30
C GLU A 129 -13.91 12.09 12.09
N TYR A 130 -14.49 13.24 11.78
CA TYR A 130 -15.93 13.39 11.51
C TYR A 130 -16.14 13.99 10.13
N TYR A 131 -17.13 13.45 9.43
CA TYR A 131 -17.48 13.87 8.10
C TYR A 131 -18.99 13.96 7.93
N LYS A 132 -19.42 14.85 7.04
CA LYS A 132 -20.82 15.04 6.66
C LYS A 132 -20.96 14.92 5.15
N SER A 133 -22.00 14.25 4.65
CA SER A 133 -22.27 14.20 3.22
C SER A 133 -22.60 15.58 2.69
N ARG A 134 -22.07 15.90 1.50
CA ARG A 134 -22.45 17.11 0.77
C ARG A 134 -23.94 17.10 0.45
N ASP A 135 -24.44 15.95 0.00
CA ASP A 135 -25.81 15.80 -0.47
C ASP A 135 -26.76 15.50 0.70
N SER A 136 -28.02 15.94 0.54
CA SER A 136 -29.08 15.71 1.52
C SER A 136 -29.68 14.32 1.37
N VAL A 137 -30.12 13.73 2.48
CA VAL A 137 -30.80 12.43 2.54
C VAL A 137 -32.21 12.55 3.10
N SER A 138 -33.07 11.64 2.65
CA SER A 138 -34.46 11.50 3.10
C SER A 138 -34.78 10.02 3.30
N GLU A 139 -35.93 9.70 3.89
CA GLU A 139 -36.39 8.30 4.00
C GLU A 139 -36.52 7.63 2.62
N SER A 140 -36.97 8.37 1.61
CA SER A 140 -37.07 7.90 0.22
C SER A 140 -35.73 7.80 -0.51
N ASN A 141 -34.68 8.49 -0.02
CA ASN A 141 -33.35 8.47 -0.59
C ASN A 141 -32.27 8.52 0.52
N PRO A 142 -32.04 7.39 1.22
CA PRO A 142 -31.10 7.34 2.34
C PRO A 142 -29.63 7.31 1.88
N PHE A 143 -29.39 7.01 0.59
CA PHE A 143 -28.05 6.88 -0.01
C PHE A 143 -28.01 7.62 -1.35
N PRO A 144 -27.53 8.87 -1.38
CA PRO A 144 -27.40 9.65 -2.61
C PRO A 144 -26.36 9.00 -3.52
N ALA A 145 -26.52 9.17 -4.84
CA ALA A 145 -25.67 8.53 -5.85
C ALA A 145 -24.21 8.99 -5.79
N GLU A 146 -23.94 10.21 -5.30
CA GLU A 146 -22.61 10.74 -5.10
C GLU A 146 -22.19 10.60 -3.63
N ASP A 147 -21.15 9.80 -3.36
CA ASP A 147 -20.62 9.57 -2.00
C ASP A 147 -19.53 10.60 -1.64
N VAL A 148 -19.88 11.90 -1.68
CA VAL A 148 -18.94 12.98 -1.37
C VAL A 148 -19.02 13.38 0.10
N TRP A 149 -17.90 13.24 0.80
CA TRP A 149 -17.75 13.53 2.22
C TRP A 149 -16.96 14.80 2.47
N LEU A 150 -17.55 15.73 3.21
CA LEU A 150 -16.92 16.96 3.67
C LEU A 150 -16.42 16.76 5.11
N LYS A 151 -15.27 17.35 5.44
CA LYS A 151 -14.79 17.37 6.83
C LYS A 151 -15.78 18.16 7.67
N ASP A 152 -16.11 17.64 8.84
CA ASP A 152 -17.05 18.27 9.77
C ASP A 152 -16.52 18.18 11.20
N SER A 153 -17.06 19.04 12.08
CA SER A 153 -16.84 18.97 13.52
C SER A 153 -15.35 19.07 13.95
N VAL A 154 -15.04 18.68 15.19
CA VAL A 154 -13.69 18.76 15.74
C VAL A 154 -13.00 17.41 15.60
N TRP A 155 -11.94 17.36 14.81
CA TRP A 155 -11.09 16.18 14.72
C TRP A 155 -10.11 16.19 15.87
N THR A 156 -9.99 15.07 16.58
CA THR A 156 -9.10 14.93 17.73
C THR A 156 -8.00 13.92 17.44
N TYR A 157 -6.77 14.31 17.71
CA TYR A 157 -5.57 13.50 17.59
C TYR A 157 -5.00 13.29 18.98
N TYR A 158 -4.61 12.06 19.28
CA TYR A 158 -4.10 11.66 20.57
C TYR A 158 -2.60 11.34 20.48
N ASN A 159 -1.94 11.31 21.63
CA ASN A 159 -0.64 10.67 21.81
C ASN A 159 -0.86 9.21 22.25
N THR A 160 0.22 8.43 22.29
CA THR A 160 0.22 7.03 22.75
C THR A 160 -0.05 6.86 24.25
N ASP A 161 -0.16 7.95 25.01
CA ASP A 161 -0.56 7.98 26.42
C ASP A 161 -2.02 8.43 26.61
N ALA A 162 -2.79 8.46 25.51
CA ALA A 162 -4.16 8.97 25.42
C ALA A 162 -4.34 10.47 25.71
N SER A 163 -3.27 11.24 25.93
CA SER A 163 -3.37 12.70 25.99
C SER A 163 -3.72 13.29 24.62
N ILE A 164 -4.42 14.42 24.61
CA ILE A 164 -4.78 15.10 23.35
C ILE A 164 -3.51 15.75 22.80
N LYS A 165 -3.09 15.29 21.61
CA LYS A 165 -1.99 15.86 20.86
C LYS A 165 -2.41 17.13 20.12
N LYS A 166 -3.57 17.09 19.48
CA LYS A 166 -4.08 18.18 18.64
C LYS A 166 -5.59 18.08 18.47
N GLN A 167 -6.25 19.22 18.33
CA GLN A 167 -7.60 19.32 17.80
C GLN A 167 -7.62 20.24 16.59
N VAL A 168 -8.46 19.91 15.60
CA VAL A 168 -8.71 20.74 14.42
C VAL A 168 -10.21 20.92 14.26
N ASN A 169 -10.65 22.17 14.26
CA ASN A 169 -12.06 22.51 14.07
C ASN A 169 -12.35 22.73 12.58
N TYR A 170 -13.35 22.04 12.05
CA TYR A 170 -13.82 22.14 10.68
C TYR A 170 -15.27 22.65 10.56
N LYS A 171 -15.83 23.18 11.66
CA LYS A 171 -17.12 23.88 11.65
C LYS A 171 -17.01 25.27 11.03
#